data_AF-A0A6J1X416-F1
#
_entry.id   AF-A0A6J1X416-F1
#
_cell.length_a   1.000
_cell.length_b   1.000
_cell.length_c   1.000
_cell.angle_alpha   90.00
_cell.angle_beta   90.00
_cell.angle_gamma   90.00
#
_symmetry.space_group_name_H-M   'P 1'
#
loop_
_entity.id
_entity.type
_entity.pdbx_description
1 polymer ?
#
loop_
_entity_poly.entity_id
_entity_poly.type
_entity_poly.pdbx_seq_one_letter_code
_entity_poly.pdbx_strand_id
1 'polypeptide(L)'
;MGACCSTEESREHCMRCNRRAVNNLIIIGNVCEICLHNANRVQELSQPWRCPYFGEYRCTSCGRSWSSRLSWHNTYQTCKNCQKHVYPHKQRALLPSDRTSNRKNKQEHQMDYCQMCQQLGYYCGKFNTRITYKSR
;
A
#
# COMPACT_ATOMS: atom_id res chain seq x y z
N MET A 1 5.41 15.95 -15.40
CA MET A 1 6.55 15.01 -15.41
C MET A 1 7.72 15.71 -16.09
N GLY A 2 8.91 15.75 -15.47
CA GLY A 2 10.10 16.39 -16.07
C GLY A 2 10.86 15.44 -17.00
N ALA A 3 11.39 15.98 -18.11
CA ALA A 3 12.26 15.27 -19.04
C ALA A 3 13.48 14.67 -18.31
N CYS A 4 13.90 13.44 -18.67
CA CYS A 4 15.10 12.82 -18.10
C CYS A 4 16.21 12.52 -19.12
N CYS A 5 15.97 12.89 -20.39
CA CYS A 5 16.93 12.80 -21.48
C CYS A 5 16.90 14.14 -22.23
N SER A 6 18.07 14.74 -22.46
CA SER A 6 18.24 15.92 -23.34
C SER A 6 18.16 15.49 -24.82
N THR A 7 17.89 16.47 -25.68
CA THR A 7 17.66 16.30 -27.13
C THR A 7 18.91 15.79 -27.86
N GLU A 8 18.64 14.78 -28.68
CA GLU A 8 19.39 14.06 -29.74
C GLU A 8 20.91 13.81 -29.75
N GLU A 9 21.81 14.58 -29.13
CA GLU A 9 23.24 14.47 -29.55
C GLU A 9 24.23 13.76 -28.61
N SER A 10 23.82 13.19 -27.46
CA SER A 10 24.73 12.39 -26.62
C SER A 10 24.00 11.56 -25.55
N ARG A 11 23.12 10.65 -25.96
CA ARG A 11 22.35 9.79 -25.04
C ARG A 11 23.18 8.60 -24.54
N GLU A 12 24.32 8.84 -23.90
CA GLU A 12 25.10 7.76 -23.29
C GLU A 12 24.43 7.20 -22.03
N HIS A 13 23.65 8.01 -21.31
CA HIS A 13 22.90 7.58 -20.12
C HIS A 13 21.71 8.51 -19.79
N CYS A 14 20.72 7.98 -19.07
CA CYS A 14 19.59 8.77 -18.55
C CYS A 14 20.03 9.58 -17.31
N MET A 15 19.81 10.89 -17.30
CA MET A 15 20.24 11.80 -16.21
C MET A 15 19.51 11.56 -14.88
N ARG A 16 18.37 10.85 -14.90
CA ARG A 16 17.53 10.63 -13.70
C ARG A 16 17.74 9.27 -13.06
N CYS A 17 17.95 8.21 -13.84
CA CYS A 17 18.24 6.87 -13.31
C CYS A 17 19.71 6.46 -13.48
N ASN A 18 20.53 7.34 -14.05
CA ASN A 18 21.96 7.17 -14.34
C ASN A 18 22.30 5.88 -15.12
N ARG A 19 21.33 5.30 -15.85
CA ARG A 19 21.55 4.09 -16.64
C ARG A 19 22.05 4.43 -18.02
N ARG A 20 23.13 3.76 -18.43
CA ARG A 20 23.67 3.86 -19.78
C ARG A 20 22.70 3.32 -20.83
N ALA A 21 22.66 3.94 -22.00
CA ALA A 21 21.91 3.45 -23.15
C ALA A 21 22.67 2.27 -23.78
N VAL A 22 22.72 1.14 -23.07
CA VAL A 22 23.15 -0.12 -23.67
C VAL A 22 21.97 -0.68 -24.47
N ASN A 23 22.21 -1.03 -25.74
CA ASN A 23 21.43 -1.68 -26.81
C ASN A 23 19.90 -1.97 -26.72
N ASN A 24 19.14 -1.52 -25.72
CA ASN A 24 17.72 -1.79 -25.53
C ASN A 24 17.01 -0.72 -24.67
N LEU A 25 17.62 0.43 -24.37
CA LEU A 25 16.95 1.48 -23.58
C LEU A 25 15.95 2.23 -24.47
N ILE A 26 14.66 1.91 -24.34
CA ILE A 26 13.60 2.56 -25.12
C ILE A 26 13.35 3.96 -24.55
N ILE A 27 13.51 4.98 -25.40
CA ILE A 27 13.20 6.37 -25.08
C ILE A 27 11.81 6.70 -25.65
N ILE A 28 10.88 7.12 -24.80
CA ILE A 28 9.53 7.53 -25.18
C ILE A 28 9.47 9.05 -25.02
N GLY A 29 9.60 9.79 -26.13
CA GLY A 29 9.74 11.25 -26.12
C GLY A 29 11.05 11.70 -25.46
N ASN A 30 10.94 12.38 -24.31
CA ASN A 30 12.09 12.89 -23.52
C ASN A 30 12.31 12.12 -22.21
N VAL A 31 11.73 10.92 -22.07
CA VAL A 31 11.80 10.08 -20.86
C VAL A 31 12.18 8.66 -21.23
N CYS A 32 13.07 8.02 -20.48
CA CYS A 32 13.36 6.59 -20.69
C CYS A 32 12.26 5.69 -20.09
N GLU A 33 12.02 4.53 -20.69
CA GLU A 33 11.00 3.57 -20.28
C GLU A 33 11.07 3.21 -18.79
N ILE A 34 12.27 3.16 -18.21
CA ILE A 34 12.50 2.85 -16.79
C ILE A 34 12.04 3.99 -15.90
N CYS A 35 12.35 5.24 -16.27
CA CYS A 35 11.88 6.41 -15.55
C CYS A 35 10.36 6.57 -15.67
N LEU A 36 9.80 6.26 -16.84
CA LEU A 36 8.36 6.23 -17.05
C LEU A 36 7.69 5.16 -16.19
N HIS A 37 8.22 3.93 -16.19
CA HIS A 37 7.74 2.83 -15.37
C HIS A 37 7.83 3.15 -13.87
N ASN A 38 8.95 3.74 -13.42
CA ASN A 38 9.10 4.16 -12.03
C ASN A 38 8.10 5.26 -11.64
N ALA A 39 7.84 6.22 -12.53
CA ALA A 39 6.85 7.28 -12.28
C ALA A 39 5.44 6.70 -12.19
N ASN A 40 5.06 5.81 -13.11
CA ASN A 40 3.78 5.10 -13.08
C ASN A 40 3.65 4.22 -11.83
N ARG A 41 4.72 3.53 -11.43
CA ARG A 41 4.74 2.73 -10.20
C ARG A 41 4.52 3.61 -8.97
N VAL A 42 5.14 4.79 -8.88
CA VAL A 42 4.90 5.73 -7.78
C VAL A 42 3.44 6.21 -7.77
N GLN A 43 2.86 6.46 -8.94
CA GLN A 43 1.45 6.84 -9.08
C GLN A 43 0.50 5.69 -8.64
N GLU A 44 0.77 4.44 -9.04
CA GLU A 44 0.00 3.27 -8.60
C GLU A 44 0.12 3.00 -7.09
N LEU A 45 1.29 3.25 -6.49
CA LEU A 45 1.50 3.11 -5.04
C LEU A 45 0.80 4.21 -4.22
N SER A 46 0.44 5.33 -4.86
CA SER A 46 -0.30 6.43 -4.23
C SER A 46 -1.83 6.26 -4.29
N GLN A 47 -2.33 5.19 -4.89
CA GLN A 47 -3.76 4.90 -4.96
C GLN A 47 -4.33 4.59 -3.55
N PRO A 48 -5.37 5.32 -3.09
CA PRO A 48 -5.92 5.16 -1.74
C PRO A 48 -6.53 3.77 -1.49
N TRP A 49 -6.93 3.07 -2.55
CA TRP A 49 -7.54 1.74 -2.50
C TRP A 49 -6.56 0.60 -2.16
N ARG A 50 -5.24 0.85 -2.22
CA ARG A 50 -4.22 -0.17 -1.96
C ARG A 50 -3.58 -0.09 -0.58
N CYS A 51 -3.87 0.96 0.16
CA CYS A 51 -3.30 1.18 1.48
C CYS A 51 -4.35 0.88 2.56
N PRO A 52 -4.05 -0.01 3.52
CA PRO A 52 -4.90 -0.12 4.69
C PRO A 52 -4.85 1.17 5.53
N TYR A 53 -5.92 1.39 6.27
CA TYR A 53 -6.12 2.49 7.20
C TYR A 53 -5.99 1.98 8.64
N PHE A 54 -5.69 2.90 9.55
CA PHE A 54 -5.91 2.69 10.96
C PHE A 54 -7.39 2.93 11.25
N GLY A 55 -8.12 1.88 11.61
CA GLY A 55 -9.53 1.93 11.97
C GLY A 55 -9.74 1.66 13.45
N GLU A 56 -10.59 2.46 14.08
CA GLU A 56 -11.08 2.24 15.44
C GLU A 56 -12.51 1.70 15.37
N TYR A 57 -12.78 0.65 16.13
CA TYR A 57 -14.03 -0.10 16.13
C TYR A 57 -14.64 -0.05 17.52
N ARG A 58 -15.98 0.03 17.58
CA ARG A 58 -16.74 -0.04 18.82
C ARG A 58 -18.00 -0.86 18.58
N CYS A 59 -18.11 -2.00 19.26
CA CYS A 59 -19.32 -2.80 19.20
C CYS A 59 -20.42 -2.13 20.02
N THR A 60 -21.56 -1.85 19.39
CA THR A 60 -22.73 -1.26 20.06
C THR A 60 -23.46 -2.25 20.97
N SER A 61 -23.28 -3.56 20.77
CA SER A 61 -23.96 -4.59 21.58
C SER A 61 -23.25 -4.93 22.89
N CYS A 62 -21.91 -5.02 22.91
CA CYS A 62 -21.14 -5.34 24.12
C CYS A 62 -20.26 -4.19 24.62
N GLY A 63 -20.24 -3.05 23.93
CA GLY A 63 -19.42 -1.89 24.30
C GLY A 63 -17.93 -2.03 24.03
N ARG A 64 -17.43 -3.22 23.64
CA ARG A 64 -16.00 -3.45 23.38
C ARG A 64 -15.49 -2.56 22.26
N SER A 65 -14.36 -1.90 22.51
CA SER A 65 -13.61 -1.15 21.51
C SER A 65 -12.29 -1.85 21.17
N TRP A 66 -11.83 -1.69 19.93
CA TRP A 66 -10.53 -2.16 19.47
C TRP A 66 -10.05 -1.33 18.28
N SER A 67 -8.75 -1.34 18.03
CA SER A 67 -8.15 -0.70 16.87
C SER A 67 -7.53 -1.75 15.94
N SER A 68 -7.44 -1.41 14.66
CA SER A 68 -6.75 -2.24 13.66
C SER A 68 -6.05 -1.37 12.62
N ARG A 69 -4.79 -1.70 12.34
CA ARG A 69 -3.94 -1.16 11.28
C ARG A 69 -4.24 -1.77 9.91
N LEU A 70 -5.18 -2.71 9.82
CA LEU A 70 -5.63 -3.35 8.58
C LEU A 70 -7.13 -3.11 8.35
N SER A 71 -7.56 -1.87 8.57
CA SER A 71 -8.91 -1.45 8.23
C SER A 71 -8.98 -1.03 6.76
N TRP A 72 -9.99 -1.50 6.03
CA TRP A 72 -10.20 -1.12 4.64
C TRP A 72 -11.45 -0.25 4.53
N HIS A 73 -11.50 0.60 3.52
CA HIS A 73 -12.65 1.47 3.32
C HIS A 73 -13.91 0.61 3.07
N ASN A 74 -15.03 0.97 3.73
CA ASN A 74 -16.32 0.26 3.65
C ASN A 74 -16.27 -1.23 4.03
N THR A 75 -15.30 -1.64 4.85
CA THR A 75 -15.23 -3.02 5.36
C THR A 75 -15.53 -3.11 6.85
N TYR A 76 -16.13 -4.22 7.28
CA TYR A 76 -16.36 -4.51 8.69
C TYR A 76 -15.32 -5.46 9.28
N GLN A 77 -15.21 -5.44 10.60
CA GLN A 77 -14.66 -6.54 11.38
C GLN A 77 -15.74 -7.14 12.29
N THR A 78 -15.71 -8.45 12.43
CA THR A 78 -16.63 -9.19 13.29
C THR A 78 -16.19 -9.06 14.74
N CYS A 79 -17.10 -8.65 15.63
CA CYS A 79 -16.83 -8.61 17.06
C CYS A 79 -16.63 -10.04 17.60
N LYS A 80 -15.49 -10.33 18.21
CA LYS A 80 -15.18 -11.66 18.77
C LYS A 80 -16.20 -12.18 19.80
N ASN A 81 -16.86 -11.27 20.52
CA ASN A 81 -17.82 -11.62 21.57
C ASN A 81 -19.25 -11.78 21.03
N CYS A 82 -19.70 -10.84 20.20
CA CYS A 82 -21.09 -10.81 19.73
C CYS A 82 -21.28 -11.44 18.36
N GLN A 83 -20.21 -11.75 17.64
CA GLN A 83 -20.24 -12.24 16.25
C GLN A 83 -21.01 -11.31 15.29
N LYS A 84 -21.18 -10.03 15.65
CA LYS A 84 -21.83 -9.01 14.81
C LYS A 84 -20.80 -8.24 13.99
N HIS A 85 -21.21 -7.81 12.81
CA HIS A 85 -20.42 -6.95 11.94
C HIS A 85 -20.30 -5.55 12.55
N VAL A 86 -19.07 -5.07 12.73
CA VAL A 86 -18.78 -3.75 13.28
C VAL A 86 -17.96 -2.98 12.26
N TYR A 87 -18.51 -1.86 11.81
CA TYR A 87 -17.80 -0.92 10.97
C TYR A 87 -16.93 0.00 11.81
N PRO A 88 -15.78 0.46 11.27
CA PRO A 88 -14.93 1.40 11.98
C PRO A 88 -15.68 2.74 12.14
N HIS A 89 -15.67 3.28 13.36
CA HIS A 89 -16.29 4.58 13.66
C HIS A 89 -15.34 5.75 13.39
N LYS A 90 -14.02 5.48 13.37
CA LYS A 90 -12.99 6.40 12.91
C LYS A 90 -12.01 5.64 12.03
N GLN A 91 -11.64 6.22 10.90
CA GLN A 91 -10.57 5.72 10.03
C GLN A 91 -9.61 6.85 9.71
N ARG A 92 -8.31 6.58 9.77
CA ARG A 92 -7.25 7.50 9.35
C ARG A 92 -6.17 6.76 8.58
N ALA A 93 -5.40 7.48 7.77
CA ALA A 93 -4.24 6.89 7.10
C ALA A 93 -3.25 6.33 8.14
N LEU A 94 -2.58 5.23 7.79
CA LEU A 94 -1.50 4.67 8.61
C LEU A 94 -0.31 5.61 8.63
N LEU A 95 0.07 6.05 9.83
CA LEU A 95 1.28 6.82 10.05
C LEU A 95 2.51 5.88 10.04
N PRO A 96 3.71 6.41 9.76
CA PRO A 96 4.95 5.63 9.88
C PRO A 96 5.12 4.96 11.26
N SER A 97 4.66 5.63 12.32
CA SER A 97 4.67 5.12 13.70
C SER A 97 3.73 3.93 13.92
N ASP A 98 2.65 3.80 13.14
CA ASP A 98 1.75 2.63 13.22
C ASP A 98 2.40 1.39 12.61
N ARG A 99 3.32 1.58 11.67
CA ARG A 99 4.04 0.52 10.95
C ARG A 99 5.15 -0.08 11.81
N THR A 100 4.79 -0.65 12.97
CA THR A 100 5.74 -1.35 13.82
C THR A 100 6.06 -2.73 13.26
N SER A 101 7.34 -3.03 13.07
CA SER A 101 7.87 -4.26 12.47
C SER A 101 7.91 -5.43 13.45
N ASN A 102 6.98 -5.50 14.41
CA ASN A 102 7.03 -6.55 15.43
C ASN A 102 6.62 -7.90 14.80
N ARG A 103 7.61 -8.58 14.23
CA ARG A 103 7.52 -9.86 13.50
C ARG A 103 6.91 -11.00 14.32
N LYS A 104 6.71 -10.81 15.63
CA LYS A 104 6.15 -11.82 16.55
C LYS A 104 4.62 -11.86 16.55
N ASN A 105 3.92 -10.85 16.04
CA ASN A 105 2.45 -10.85 15.94
C ASN A 105 2.02 -10.58 14.49
N LYS A 106 2.19 -11.58 13.61
CA LYS A 106 1.90 -11.45 12.16
C LYS A 106 0.41 -11.38 11.82
N GLN A 107 -0.48 -11.66 12.76
CA GLN A 107 -1.93 -11.65 12.53
C GLN A 107 -2.59 -10.71 13.55
N GLU A 108 -2.71 -9.45 13.18
CA GLU A 108 -3.39 -8.44 14.02
C GLU A 108 -4.86 -8.80 14.30
N HIS A 109 -5.49 -9.49 13.35
CA HIS A 109 -6.84 -10.04 13.47
C HIS A 109 -6.88 -11.47 12.92
N GLN A 110 -7.89 -12.24 13.34
CA GLN A 110 -8.21 -13.54 12.76
C GLN A 110 -8.92 -13.32 11.42
N MET A 111 -8.58 -14.14 10.42
CA MET A 111 -9.11 -14.00 9.06
C MET A 111 -10.64 -14.09 9.02
N ASP A 112 -11.22 -14.97 9.83
CA ASP A 112 -12.67 -15.19 9.90
C ASP A 112 -13.44 -13.97 10.42
N TYR A 113 -12.75 -13.00 11.03
CA TYR A 113 -13.36 -11.78 11.56
C TYR A 113 -13.08 -10.55 10.71
N CYS A 114 -12.39 -10.66 9.59
CA CYS A 114 -12.11 -9.54 8.70
C CYS A 114 -12.81 -9.78 7.36
N GLN A 115 -13.76 -8.89 7.02
CA GLN A 115 -14.47 -8.98 5.74
C GLN A 115 -13.50 -8.99 4.55
N MET A 116 -12.44 -8.18 4.60
CA MET A 116 -11.44 -8.16 3.52
C MET A 116 -10.66 -9.46 3.42
N CYS A 117 -10.33 -10.12 4.54
CA CYS A 117 -9.69 -11.44 4.50
C CYS A 117 -10.62 -12.50 3.90
N GLN A 118 -11.90 -12.46 4.24
CA GLN A 118 -12.93 -13.35 3.69
C GLN A 118 -13.08 -13.15 2.17
N GLN A 119 -13.15 -11.90 1.71
CA GLN A 119 -13.25 -11.55 0.29
C GLN A 119 -12.01 -11.95 -0.51
N LEU A 120 -10.82 -11.78 0.07
CA LEU A 120 -9.56 -12.14 -0.60
C LEU A 120 -9.27 -13.65 -0.57
N GLY A 121 -9.85 -14.40 0.37
CA GLY A 121 -9.50 -15.80 0.62
C GLY A 121 -8.12 -16.00 1.28
N TYR A 122 -7.43 -14.92 1.64
CA TYR A 122 -6.16 -14.93 2.34
C TYR A 122 -5.98 -13.69 3.24
N TYR A 123 -4.98 -13.73 4.12
CA TYR A 123 -4.70 -12.64 5.06
C TYR A 123 -4.45 -11.28 4.37
N CYS A 124 -5.32 -10.30 4.60
CA CYS A 124 -5.30 -8.99 3.94
C CYS A 124 -4.03 -8.17 4.24
N GLY A 125 -3.30 -8.48 5.32
CA GLY A 125 -2.00 -7.86 5.60
C GLY A 125 -0.92 -8.18 4.56
N LYS A 126 -1.06 -9.27 3.78
CA LYS A 126 -0.15 -9.58 2.65
C LYS A 126 -0.36 -8.65 1.45
N PHE A 127 -1.56 -8.09 1.28
CA PHE A 127 -1.87 -7.15 0.22
C PHE A 127 -1.02 -5.86 0.35
N ASN A 128 -0.58 -5.52 1.57
CA ASN A 128 0.24 -4.34 1.91
C ASN A 128 1.73 -4.46 1.49
N THR A 129 2.20 -5.60 0.97
CA THR A 129 3.66 -5.91 0.92
C THR A 129 4.45 -5.32 -0.25
N ARG A 130 3.86 -4.56 -1.17
CA ARG A 130 4.60 -3.96 -2.30
C ARG A 130 5.02 -2.51 -2.12
N ILE A 131 4.73 -1.89 -0.97
CA ILE A 131 5.29 -0.59 -0.58
C ILE A 131 6.49 -0.79 0.35
N THR A 132 7.49 -1.58 -0.08
CA THR A 132 8.83 -1.42 0.49
C THR A 132 9.44 -0.22 -0.21
N TYR A 133 9.36 0.95 0.43
CA TYR A 133 10.32 2.01 0.13
C TYR A 133 11.70 1.39 0.38
N LYS A 134 12.40 1.02 -0.71
CA LYS A 134 13.85 0.87 -0.66
C LYS A 134 14.38 2.24 -0.29
N SER A 135 14.57 2.48 1.01
CA SER A 135 15.51 3.46 1.50
C SER A 135 16.85 3.10 0.87
N ARG A 136 17.29 3.92 -0.06
CA ARG A 136 18.63 3.88 -0.63
C ARG A 136 19.29 5.18 -0.26
#